data_AF-A0A429ZYP6-F1
#
_entry.id   AF-A0A429ZYP6-F1
#
_cell.length_a   1.000
_cell.length_b   1.000
_cell.length_c   1.000
_cell.angle_alpha   90.00
_cell.angle_beta   90.00
_cell.angle_gamma   90.00
#
_symmetry.space_group_name_H-M   'P 1'
#
loop_
_entity.id
_entity.type
_entity.pdbx_description
1 polymer ?
#
loop_
_entity_poly.entity_id
_entity_poly.type
_entity_poly.pdbx_seq_one_letter_code
_entity_poly.pdbx_strand_id
1 'polypeptide(L)'
;MDIRLVRIDDRLIHGQVATVWTKHTNVSRILVVSDEVAQDELRKLLLIQAAPVGVKVNVIPVVKLIELAKDIRVLTDNSKIMLLFTNPKDVRRVVDAGIFIDTVNVGGMSFQSGKRMITNAVAVDDDDIAEFAYLGKKNISIEIRKVVADSSIDLLGLLRKEQLIK
;
A
#
# COMPACT_ATOMS: atom_id res chain seq x y z
N MET A 1 -10.74 -11.52 -7.13
CA MET A 1 -9.50 -10.71 -7.16
C MET A 1 -8.58 -11.32 -6.11
N ASP A 2 -7.42 -11.83 -6.49
CA ASP A 2 -6.46 -12.44 -5.56
C ASP A 2 -5.44 -11.37 -5.11
N ILE A 3 -5.71 -10.71 -3.99
CA ILE A 3 -4.82 -9.68 -3.43
C ILE A 3 -3.76 -10.38 -2.57
N ARG A 4 -2.50 -10.33 -3.02
CA ARG A 4 -1.38 -10.99 -2.35
C ARG A 4 -0.56 -10.09 -1.44
N LEU A 5 -0.63 -8.78 -1.68
CA LEU A 5 0.05 -7.78 -0.85
C LEU A 5 -0.67 -6.45 -0.96
N VAL A 6 -0.93 -5.83 0.18
CA VAL A 6 -1.27 -4.41 0.27
C VAL A 6 -0.09 -3.69 0.89
N ARG A 7 0.51 -2.76 0.15
CA ARG A 7 1.71 -2.03 0.57
C ARG A 7 1.50 -0.52 0.48
N ILE A 8 1.94 0.19 1.52
CA ILE A 8 2.09 1.65 1.54
C ILE A 8 3.57 1.99 1.34
N ASP A 9 3.90 2.63 0.23
CA ASP A 9 5.24 3.17 -0.07
C ASP A 9 5.06 4.43 -0.92
N ASP A 10 5.36 5.61 -0.36
CA ASP A 10 5.17 6.90 -1.03
C ASP A 10 6.01 7.08 -2.31
N ARG A 11 7.12 6.34 -2.42
CA ARG A 11 7.98 6.29 -3.61
C ARG A 11 7.52 5.26 -4.64
N LEU A 12 6.46 4.51 -4.35
CA LEU A 12 5.82 3.56 -5.26
C LEU A 12 6.82 2.51 -5.79
N ILE A 13 7.04 2.45 -7.11
CA ILE A 13 7.96 1.50 -7.73
C ILE A 13 9.34 2.15 -7.83
N HIS A 14 10.23 1.76 -6.93
CA HIS A 14 11.61 2.25 -6.89
C HIS A 14 12.62 1.15 -6.53
N GLY A 15 13.84 1.30 -7.04
CA GLY A 15 14.96 0.40 -6.78
C GLY A 15 14.62 -1.07 -7.07
N GLN A 16 15.19 -1.97 -6.25
CA GLN A 16 14.93 -3.41 -6.34
C GLN A 16 13.80 -3.88 -5.40
N VAL A 17 13.21 -2.96 -4.63
CA VAL A 17 12.25 -3.30 -3.57
C VAL A 17 11.00 -3.92 -4.17
N ALA A 18 10.39 -3.28 -5.18
CA ALA A 18 9.22 -3.81 -5.87
C ALA A 18 9.50 -5.19 -6.49
N THR A 19 10.66 -5.38 -7.12
CA THR A 19 11.08 -6.66 -7.72
C THR A 19 11.20 -7.79 -6.69
N VAL A 20 11.75 -7.51 -5.51
CA VAL A 20 11.88 -8.51 -4.44
C VAL A 20 10.50 -8.87 -3.88
N TRP A 21 9.65 -7.88 -3.63
CA TRP A 21 8.30 -8.12 -3.14
C TRP A 21 7.43 -8.88 -4.14
N THR A 22 7.47 -8.55 -5.44
CA THR A 22 6.68 -9.26 -6.45
C THR A 22 7.10 -10.72 -6.59
N LYS A 23 8.41 -11.02 -6.54
CA LYS A 23 8.92 -12.40 -6.53
C LYS A 23 8.49 -13.16 -5.28
N HIS A 24 8.65 -12.55 -4.10
CA HIS A 24 8.31 -13.19 -2.83
C HIS A 24 6.82 -13.51 -2.71
N THR A 25 5.96 -12.59 -3.17
CA THR A 25 4.50 -12.71 -3.11
C THR A 25 3.89 -13.37 -4.35
N ASN A 26 4.72 -13.72 -5.34
CA ASN A 26 4.33 -14.30 -6.63
C ASN A 26 3.27 -13.45 -7.36
N VAL A 27 3.40 -12.12 -7.28
CA VAL A 27 2.50 -11.15 -7.89
C VAL A 27 2.78 -11.02 -9.38
N SER A 28 1.71 -11.04 -10.19
CA SER A 28 1.77 -10.84 -11.65
C SER A 28 1.23 -9.48 -12.09
N ARG A 29 0.58 -8.72 -11.19
CA ARG A 29 0.08 -7.37 -11.47
C ARG A 29 0.23 -6.45 -10.26
N ILE A 30 0.78 -5.25 -10.46
CA ILE A 30 0.77 -4.17 -9.47
C ILE A 30 -0.30 -3.16 -9.89
N LEU A 31 -1.20 -2.84 -8.98
CA LEU A 31 -2.09 -1.70 -9.10
C LEU A 31 -1.56 -0.59 -8.18
N VAL A 32 -1.03 0.47 -8.79
CA VAL A 32 -0.74 1.71 -8.08
C VAL A 32 -2.05 2.46 -7.94
N VAL A 33 -2.49 2.67 -6.69
CA VAL A 33 -3.81 3.21 -6.38
C VAL A 33 -3.62 4.59 -5.77
N SER A 34 -3.82 5.63 -6.58
CA SER A 34 -3.70 7.02 -6.14
C SER A 34 -4.39 7.94 -7.15
N ASP A 35 -5.27 8.81 -6.63
CA ASP A 35 -6.00 9.79 -7.45
C ASP A 35 -5.03 10.83 -8.05
N GLU A 36 -4.03 11.27 -7.29
CA GLU A 36 -3.00 12.23 -7.73
C GLU A 36 -2.12 11.64 -8.84
N VAL A 37 -1.54 10.45 -8.60
CA VAL A 37 -0.63 9.81 -9.56
C VAL A 37 -1.38 9.44 -10.85
N ALA A 38 -2.66 9.08 -10.76
CA ALA A 38 -3.47 8.75 -11.93
C ALA A 38 -3.69 9.95 -12.89
N GLN A 39 -3.51 11.17 -12.40
CA GLN A 39 -3.63 12.41 -13.19
C GLN A 39 -2.28 12.93 -13.71
N ASP A 40 -1.16 12.40 -13.22
CA ASP A 40 0.19 12.77 -13.65
C ASP A 40 0.71 11.80 -14.74
N GLU A 41 0.59 12.20 -16.00
CA GLU A 41 0.98 11.37 -17.15
C GLU A 41 2.47 11.02 -17.17
N LEU A 42 3.34 11.93 -16.74
CA LEU A 42 4.77 11.66 -16.69
C LEU A 42 5.08 10.62 -15.61
N ARG A 43 4.53 10.81 -14.40
CA ARG A 43 4.74 9.88 -13.29
C ARG A 43 4.16 8.50 -13.59
N LYS A 44 3.01 8.42 -14.27
CA LYS A 44 2.44 7.16 -14.75
C LYS A 44 3.37 6.42 -15.70
N LEU A 45 3.88 7.13 -16.72
CA LEU A 45 4.79 6.54 -17.70
C LEU A 45 6.04 5.99 -17.01
N LEU A 46 6.64 6.75 -16.10
CA LEU A 46 7.83 6.33 -15.35
C LEU A 46 7.56 5.10 -14.49
N LEU A 47 6.41 5.01 -13.82
CA LEU A 47 6.04 3.84 -13.02
C LEU A 47 5.83 2.58 -13.88
N ILE A 48 5.23 2.73 -15.06
CA ILE A 48 5.05 1.63 -16.00
C ILE A 48 6.41 1.15 -16.54
N GLN A 49 7.32 2.08 -16.84
CA GLN A 49 8.68 1.74 -17.28
C GLN A 49 9.52 1.09 -16.17
N ALA A 50 9.26 1.44 -14.90
CA ALA A 50 9.92 0.84 -13.74
C ALA A 50 9.34 -0.55 -13.36
N ALA A 51 8.35 -1.06 -14.09
CA ALA A 51 7.70 -2.34 -13.81
C ALA A 51 8.71 -3.50 -13.70
N PRO A 52 8.59 -4.35 -12.66
CA PRO A 52 9.38 -5.58 -12.61
C PRO A 52 9.11 -6.47 -13.83
N VAL A 53 10.15 -7.16 -14.30
CA VAL A 53 10.05 -8.06 -15.47
C VAL A 53 8.95 -9.10 -15.27
N GLY A 54 8.05 -9.21 -16.23
CA GLY A 54 6.91 -10.14 -16.20
C GLY A 54 5.73 -9.70 -15.33
N VAL A 55 5.77 -8.50 -14.75
CA VAL A 55 4.69 -7.94 -13.92
C VAL A 55 4.02 -6.79 -14.65
N LYS A 56 2.68 -6.85 -14.79
CA LYS A 56 1.90 -5.76 -15.36
C LYS A 56 1.72 -4.65 -14.31
N VAL A 57 1.90 -3.39 -14.70
CA VAL A 57 1.67 -2.23 -13.82
C VAL A 57 0.54 -1.38 -14.38
N ASN A 58 -0.42 -1.03 -13.53
CA ASN A 58 -1.46 -0.07 -13.84
C ASN A 58 -1.52 0.98 -12.74
N VAL A 59 -1.65 2.25 -13.14
CA VAL A 59 -1.91 3.36 -12.22
C VAL A 59 -3.36 3.76 -12.36
N ILE A 60 -4.11 3.69 -11.26
CA ILE A 60 -5.56 3.92 -11.27
C ILE A 60 -5.99 4.77 -10.07
N PRO A 61 -7.06 5.57 -10.19
CA PRO A 61 -7.67 6.23 -9.05
C PRO A 61 -8.36 5.21 -8.14
N VAL A 62 -8.62 5.60 -6.89
CA VAL A 62 -9.24 4.73 -5.86
C VAL A 62 -10.61 4.24 -6.32
N VAL A 63 -11.41 5.12 -6.92
CA VAL A 63 -12.74 4.77 -7.45
C VAL A 63 -12.67 3.64 -8.47
N LYS A 64 -11.61 3.62 -9.29
CA LYS A 64 -11.46 2.60 -10.33
C LYS A 64 -11.16 1.24 -9.73
N LEU A 65 -10.35 1.17 -8.66
CA LEU A 65 -10.13 -0.08 -7.95
C LEU A 65 -11.45 -0.65 -7.40
N ILE A 66 -12.29 0.21 -6.82
CA ILE A 66 -13.60 -0.17 -6.28
C ILE A 66 -14.53 -0.73 -7.37
N GLU A 67 -14.52 -0.13 -8.56
CA GLU A 67 -15.23 -0.66 -9.72
C GLU A 67 -14.69 -2.03 -10.15
N LEU A 68 -13.37 -2.17 -10.27
CA LEU A 68 -12.72 -3.42 -10.69
C LEU A 68 -12.96 -4.56 -9.70
N ALA A 69 -13.07 -4.27 -8.41
CA ALA A 69 -13.40 -5.26 -7.39
C ALA A 69 -14.82 -5.83 -7.54
N LYS A 70 -15.72 -5.13 -8.23
CA LYS A 70 -17.08 -5.57 -8.54
C LYS A 70 -17.21 -6.23 -9.92
N ASP A 71 -16.21 -6.09 -10.79
CA ASP A 71 -16.23 -6.64 -12.15
C ASP A 71 -15.86 -8.13 -12.15
N ILE A 72 -16.83 -8.97 -12.52
CA ILE A 72 -16.68 -10.42 -12.58
C ILE A 72 -15.48 -10.87 -13.43
N ARG A 73 -15.15 -10.14 -14.51
CA ARG A 73 -14.03 -10.50 -15.40
C ARG A 73 -12.68 -10.39 -14.68
N VAL A 74 -12.54 -9.37 -13.84
CA VAL A 74 -11.34 -9.16 -13.02
C VAL A 74 -11.30 -10.15 -11.86
N LEU A 75 -12.47 -10.55 -11.35
CA LEU A 75 -12.55 -11.62 -10.35
C LEU A 75 -12.05 -12.97 -10.91
N THR A 76 -12.16 -13.18 -12.22
CA THR A 76 -11.77 -14.42 -12.93
C THR A 76 -10.40 -14.38 -13.64
N ASP A 77 -9.70 -13.24 -13.71
CA ASP A 77 -8.45 -13.05 -14.50
C ASP A 77 -7.20 -13.75 -13.89
N ASN A 78 -7.36 -14.64 -12.90
CA ASN A 78 -6.29 -15.38 -12.18
C ASN A 78 -5.07 -14.53 -11.76
N SER A 79 -5.22 -13.20 -11.73
CA SER A 79 -4.14 -12.26 -11.55
C SER A 79 -3.88 -12.12 -10.05
N LYS A 80 -2.61 -12.35 -9.68
CA LYS A 80 -2.11 -12.17 -8.32
C LYS A 80 -1.68 -10.72 -8.17
N ILE A 81 -2.39 -9.97 -7.35
CA ILE A 81 -2.34 -8.51 -7.33
C ILE A 81 -1.59 -8.00 -6.11
N MET A 82 -0.71 -7.04 -6.33
CA MET A 82 -0.21 -6.14 -5.30
C MET A 82 -0.93 -4.80 -5.42
N LEU A 83 -1.54 -4.35 -4.33
CA LEU A 83 -2.05 -2.99 -4.23
C LEU A 83 -0.95 -2.12 -3.62
N LEU A 84 -0.58 -1.05 -4.32
CA LEU A 84 0.46 -0.12 -3.90
C LEU A 84 -0.14 1.27 -3.71
N PHE A 85 -0.11 1.74 -2.46
CA PHE A 85 -0.67 3.01 -2.01
C PHE A 85 0.46 3.95 -1.57
N THR A 86 0.17 5.25 -1.51
CA THR A 86 1.09 6.25 -0.96
C THR A 86 0.77 6.62 0.49
N ASN A 87 -0.43 6.31 0.98
CA ASN A 87 -0.95 6.76 2.26
C ASN A 87 -2.03 5.79 2.83
N PRO A 88 -2.27 5.79 4.15
CA PRO A 88 -3.29 4.93 4.77
C PRO A 88 -4.73 5.38 4.51
N LYS A 89 -4.97 6.66 4.20
CA LYS A 89 -6.30 7.20 3.91
C LYS A 89 -6.95 6.54 2.70
N ASP A 90 -6.19 6.30 1.64
CA ASP A 90 -6.68 5.59 0.45
C ASP A 90 -6.93 4.10 0.73
N VAL A 91 -6.14 3.48 1.62
CA VAL A 91 -6.41 2.11 2.09
C VAL A 91 -7.75 2.06 2.82
N ARG A 92 -8.02 3.01 3.71
CA ARG A 92 -9.34 3.11 4.38
C ARG A 92 -10.48 3.25 3.38
N ARG A 93 -10.36 4.11 2.37
CA ARG A 93 -11.41 4.29 1.34
C ARG A 93 -11.76 2.97 0.64
N VAL A 94 -10.76 2.13 0.40
CA VAL A 94 -10.91 0.80 -0.20
C VAL A 94 -11.60 -0.17 0.77
N VAL A 95 -11.20 -0.19 2.04
CA VAL A 95 -11.83 -1.01 3.09
C VAL A 95 -13.29 -0.61 3.32
N ASP A 96 -13.58 0.69 3.40
CA ASP A 96 -14.94 1.22 3.59
C ASP A 96 -15.85 0.90 2.39
N ALA A 97 -15.27 0.70 1.20
CA ALA A 97 -15.99 0.25 0.02
C ALA A 97 -16.27 -1.27 -0.01
N GLY A 98 -15.88 -2.00 1.03
CA GLY A 98 -16.14 -3.44 1.19
C GLY A 98 -15.09 -4.37 0.60
N ILE A 99 -13.93 -3.83 0.18
CA ILE A 99 -12.81 -4.67 -0.28
C ILE A 99 -12.10 -5.23 0.95
N PHE A 100 -12.04 -6.56 1.03
CA PHE A 100 -11.38 -7.26 2.13
C PHE A 100 -9.86 -7.10 2.08
N ILE A 101 -9.27 -6.68 3.20
CA ILE A 101 -7.83 -6.57 3.42
C ILE A 101 -7.57 -7.14 4.82
N ASP A 102 -6.68 -8.12 4.91
CA ASP A 102 -6.29 -8.77 6.17
C ASP A 102 -5.07 -8.11 6.80
N THR A 103 -4.11 -7.72 5.96
CA THR A 103 -2.80 -7.24 6.33
C THR A 103 -2.39 -6.06 5.45
N VAL A 104 -1.71 -5.08 6.04
CA VAL A 104 -1.13 -3.93 5.36
C VAL A 104 0.35 -3.85 5.73
N ASN A 105 1.20 -3.82 4.71
CA ASN A 105 2.62 -3.60 4.84
C ASN A 105 2.96 -2.11 4.64
N VAL A 106 3.59 -1.48 5.62
CA VAL A 106 4.11 -0.12 5.54
C VAL A 106 5.60 -0.18 5.25
N GLY A 107 5.93 0.12 4.00
CA GLY A 107 7.28 0.04 3.48
C GLY A 107 8.08 1.33 3.63
N GLY A 108 7.42 2.46 3.40
CA GLY A 108 8.03 3.77 3.42
C GLY A 108 7.00 4.88 3.43
N MET A 109 7.10 5.76 4.41
CA MET A 109 6.41 7.04 4.43
C MET A 109 7.45 8.08 4.80
N SER A 110 7.86 8.89 3.82
CA SER A 110 8.99 9.81 3.98
C SER A 110 8.63 10.94 4.93
N PHE A 111 9.65 11.45 5.61
CA PHE A 111 9.51 12.63 6.44
C PHE A 111 9.11 13.84 5.60
N GLN A 112 8.13 14.60 6.10
CA GLN A 112 7.69 15.89 5.57
C GLN A 112 7.47 16.83 6.75
N SER A 113 7.48 18.14 6.51
CA SER A 113 7.18 19.12 7.55
C SER A 113 5.84 18.81 8.20
N GLY A 114 5.80 18.71 9.53
CA GLY A 114 4.60 18.34 10.29
C GLY A 114 4.47 16.84 10.62
N LYS A 115 5.29 15.97 10.03
CA LYS A 115 5.33 14.54 10.40
C LYS A 115 6.35 14.26 11.50
N ARG A 116 6.15 13.17 12.24
CA ARG A 116 7.09 12.63 13.23
C ARG A 116 7.61 11.27 12.78
N MET A 117 8.91 11.04 12.95
CA MET A 117 9.52 9.73 12.66
C MET A 117 9.11 8.73 13.74
N ILE A 118 8.54 7.59 13.34
CA ILE A 118 8.26 6.46 14.24
C ILE A 118 9.20 5.28 13.98
N THR A 119 9.77 5.21 12.79
CA THR A 119 10.90 4.32 12.43
C THR A 119 11.80 5.03 11.43
N ASN A 120 12.96 4.46 11.09
CA ASN A 120 13.88 5.02 10.10
C ASN A 120 13.29 5.15 8.68
N ALA A 121 12.16 4.50 8.39
CA ALA A 121 11.53 4.52 7.08
C ALA A 121 10.09 5.08 7.09
N VAL A 122 9.51 5.34 8.26
CA VAL A 122 8.11 5.72 8.40
C VAL A 122 7.99 6.94 9.29
N ALA A 123 7.53 8.03 8.67
CA ALA A 123 7.07 9.25 9.31
C ALA A 123 5.55 9.34 9.18
N VAL A 124 4.89 9.76 10.26
CA VAL A 124 3.43 9.89 10.32
C VAL A 124 3.04 11.25 10.90
N ASP A 125 1.91 11.78 10.48
CA ASP A 125 1.20 12.86 11.18
C ASP A 125 0.00 12.31 11.96
N ASP A 126 -0.78 13.21 12.57
CA ASP A 126 -1.94 12.84 13.37
C ASP A 126 -3.08 12.24 12.51
N ASP A 127 -3.18 12.64 11.24
CA ASP A 127 -4.15 12.08 10.30
C ASP A 127 -3.76 10.64 9.93
N ASP A 128 -2.50 10.39 9.59
CA ASP A 128 -1.97 9.04 9.33
C ASP A 128 -2.22 8.11 10.52
N ILE A 129 -1.95 8.59 11.75
CA ILE A 129 -2.18 7.85 12.99
C ILE A 129 -3.67 7.50 13.15
N ALA A 130 -4.56 8.46 12.89
CA ALA A 130 -6.00 8.24 12.98
C ALA A 130 -6.47 7.18 11.96
N GLU A 131 -5.93 7.20 10.74
CA GLU A 131 -6.26 6.20 9.73
C GLU A 131 -5.72 4.82 10.08
N PHE A 132 -4.49 4.70 10.57
CA PHE A 132 -3.96 3.42 11.05
C PHE A 132 -4.77 2.87 12.23
N ALA A 133 -5.15 3.73 13.18
CA ALA A 133 -5.99 3.33 14.30
C ALA A 133 -7.38 2.84 13.83
N TYR A 134 -7.96 3.48 12.82
CA TYR A 134 -9.21 3.05 12.20
C TYR A 134 -9.07 1.66 11.55
N LEU A 135 -8.03 1.45 10.75
CA LEU A 135 -7.74 0.16 10.12
C LEU A 135 -7.53 -0.94 11.17
N GLY A 136 -6.82 -0.64 12.25
CA GLY A 136 -6.67 -1.56 13.38
C GLY A 136 -7.98 -1.97 14.03
N LYS A 137 -8.94 -1.04 14.20
CA LYS A 137 -10.29 -1.35 14.69
C LYS A 137 -11.11 -2.23 13.75
N LYS A 138 -10.72 -2.33 12.48
CA LYS A 138 -11.29 -3.27 11.50
C LYS A 138 -10.61 -4.63 11.51
N ASN A 139 -9.77 -4.91 12.53
CA ASN A 139 -8.98 -6.13 12.66
C ASN A 139 -7.96 -6.35 11.53
N ILE A 140 -7.48 -5.27 10.92
CA ILE A 140 -6.42 -5.30 9.91
C ILE A 140 -5.07 -5.28 10.62
N SER A 141 -4.21 -6.24 10.33
CA SER A 141 -2.85 -6.26 10.87
C SER A 141 -1.97 -5.30 10.07
N ILE A 142 -1.20 -4.45 10.77
CA ILE A 142 -0.39 -3.43 10.12
C ILE A 142 1.06 -3.61 10.52
N GLU A 143 1.88 -4.06 9.59
CA GLU A 143 3.32 -4.27 9.81
C GLU A 143 4.15 -3.16 9.17
N ILE A 144 5.23 -2.76 9.82
CA ILE A 144 6.28 -1.95 9.21
C ILE A 144 7.41 -2.88 8.81
N ARG A 145 7.69 -2.94 7.50
CA ARG A 145 8.80 -3.71 6.94
C ARG A 145 9.19 -3.17 5.57
N LYS A 146 10.43 -2.66 5.44
CA LYS A 146 10.90 -2.03 4.20
C LYS A 146 11.17 -3.06 3.11
N VAL A 147 11.97 -4.09 3.41
CA VAL A 147 12.25 -5.20 2.50
C VAL A 147 11.89 -6.55 3.13
N VAL A 148 11.68 -7.57 2.31
CA VAL A 148 11.26 -8.92 2.76
C VAL A 148 12.19 -9.53 3.83
N ALA A 149 13.49 -9.21 3.77
CA ALA A 149 14.48 -9.73 4.71
C ALA A 149 14.47 -9.05 6.10
N ASP A 150 13.82 -7.89 6.24
CA ASP A 150 13.75 -7.17 7.50
C ASP A 150 12.78 -7.87 8.47
N SER A 151 13.03 -7.73 9.78
CA SER A 151 12.03 -8.10 10.78
C SER A 151 10.83 -7.16 10.70
N SER A 152 9.61 -7.68 10.81
CA SER A 152 8.40 -6.84 10.91
C SER A 152 8.28 -6.21 12.30
N ILE A 153 7.82 -4.97 12.32
CA ILE A 153 7.39 -4.27 13.53
C ILE A 153 5.87 -4.13 13.48
N ASP A 154 5.16 -4.48 14.57
CA ASP A 154 3.73 -4.19 14.69
C ASP A 154 3.52 -2.67 14.86
N LEU A 155 2.89 -2.05 13.85
CA LEU A 155 2.66 -0.60 13.84
C LEU A 155 1.74 -0.19 14.98
N LEU A 156 0.66 -0.94 15.23
CA LEU A 156 -0.33 -0.56 16.25
C LEU A 156 0.25 -0.71 17.66
N GLY A 157 1.02 -1.77 17.90
CA GLY A 157 1.79 -1.94 19.13
C GLY A 157 2.80 -0.81 19.35
N LEU A 158 3.51 -0.38 18.30
CA LEU A 158 4.43 0.75 18.37
C LEU A 158 3.71 2.05 18.72
N LEU A 159 2.59 2.37 18.05
CA LEU A 159 1.82 3.59 18.33
C LEU A 159 1.26 3.63 19.76
N ARG A 160 0.83 2.50 20.32
CA ARG A 160 0.40 2.41 21.73
C ARG A 160 1.56 2.65 22.69
N LYS A 161 2.74 2.08 22.41
CA LYS A 161 3.94 2.26 23.22
C LYS A 161 4.36 3.73 23.29
N GLU A 162 4.24 4.44 22.16
CA GLU A 162 4.51 5.89 22.04
C GLU A 162 3.35 6.76 22.55
N GLN A 163 2.29 6.17 23.11
CA GLN A 163 1.09 6.87 23.63
C GLN A 163 0.36 7.72 22.58
N LEU A 164 0.49 7.37 21.30
CA LEU A 164 -0.16 8.06 20.18
C LEU A 164 -1.58 7.56 19.93
N ILE A 165 -1.89 6.34 20.36
CA ILE A 165 -3.24 5.76 20.32
C ILE A 165 -3.54 5.03 21.64
N LYS A 166 -4.83 4.85 21.92
CA LYS A 166 -5.32 4.09 23.09
C LYS A 166 -5.23 2.58 22.89
#